data_AF-J2K8Q4-F1
#
_entry.id   AF-J2K8Q4-F1
#
_cell.length_a   1.000
_cell.length_b   1.000
_cell.length_c   1.000
_cell.angle_alpha   90.00
_cell.angle_beta   90.00
_cell.angle_gamma   90.00
#
_symmetry.space_group_name_H-M   'P 1'
#
loop_
_entity.id
_entity.type
_entity.pdbx_description
1 polymer ?
#
loop_
_entity_poly.entity_id
_entity_poly.type
_entity_poly.pdbx_seq_one_letter_code
_entity_poly.pdbx_strand_id
1 'polypeptide(L)'
;MTEQTVSVDQTQGALRAFAGDRAPEGAEFRHLLGKARDAARRGRDAWDVQSTGEKVAVALVLNKPAWLKAMDYSMVEAIERTGSAWLALMPAVVRALRDAGEI
;
A
#
# COMPACT_ATOMS: atom_id res chain seq x y z
N MET A 1 23.89 -41.28 -13.41
CA MET A 1 24.06 -40.27 -12.34
C MET A 1 23.49 -38.98 -12.90
N THR A 2 22.20 -38.75 -12.67
CA THR A 2 21.41 -37.68 -13.31
C THR A 2 21.30 -36.54 -12.30
N GLU A 3 22.00 -35.45 -12.54
CA GLU A 3 21.86 -34.23 -11.74
C GLU A 3 20.51 -33.58 -12.08
N GLN A 4 19.62 -33.59 -11.09
CA GLN A 4 18.31 -32.98 -11.14
C GLN A 4 18.47 -31.53 -10.69
N THR A 5 18.61 -30.62 -11.67
CA THR A 5 18.57 -29.16 -11.43
C THR A 5 17.23 -28.77 -10.81
N VAL A 6 17.26 -28.37 -9.54
CA VAL A 6 16.12 -27.80 -8.84
C VAL A 6 15.81 -26.43 -9.45
N SER A 7 14.64 -26.33 -10.07
CA SER A 7 14.14 -25.12 -10.72
C SER A 7 13.86 -24.02 -9.68
N VAL A 8 14.52 -22.88 -9.83
CA VAL A 8 14.38 -21.66 -8.99
C VAL A 8 13.04 -20.93 -9.22
N ASP A 9 12.16 -21.48 -10.05
CA ASP A 9 10.93 -20.84 -10.56
C ASP A 9 9.76 -20.80 -9.55
N GLN A 10 9.76 -21.66 -8.51
CA GLN A 10 8.55 -21.84 -7.68
C GLN A 10 8.27 -20.71 -6.68
N THR A 11 9.27 -19.90 -6.31
CA THR A 11 9.06 -18.77 -5.39
C THR A 11 8.58 -17.49 -6.12
N GLN A 12 8.71 -17.44 -7.45
CA GLN A 12 8.34 -16.28 -8.26
C GLN A 12 6.84 -16.26 -8.61
N GLY A 13 6.20 -17.44 -8.67
CA GLY A 13 4.77 -17.59 -8.96
C GLY A 13 3.84 -17.02 -7.87
N ALA A 14 4.21 -17.15 -6.60
CA ALA A 14 3.38 -16.68 -5.48
C ALA A 14 3.27 -15.14 -5.44
N LEU A 15 4.33 -14.42 -5.79
CA LEU A 15 4.33 -12.94 -5.86
C LEU A 15 3.55 -12.42 -7.09
N ARG A 16 3.53 -13.18 -8.20
CA ARG A 16 2.70 -12.86 -9.38
C ARG A 16 1.20 -13.02 -9.09
N ALA A 17 0.80 -13.98 -8.24
CA ALA A 17 -0.62 -14.14 -7.89
C ALA A 17 -1.19 -12.95 -7.10
N PHE A 18 -0.36 -12.25 -6.30
CA PHE A 18 -0.73 -10.97 -5.66
C PHE A 18 -0.64 -9.76 -6.60
N ALA A 19 0.03 -9.92 -7.74
CA ALA A 19 0.20 -8.91 -8.77
C ALA A 19 -0.67 -9.27 -9.98
N GLY A 20 -1.99 -9.20 -9.80
CA GLY A 20 -2.90 -9.17 -10.95
C GLY A 20 -2.43 -8.07 -11.91
N ASP A 21 -2.16 -8.46 -13.15
CA ASP A 21 -1.58 -7.66 -14.25
C ASP A 21 -2.54 -6.57 -14.77
N ARG A 22 -3.50 -6.15 -13.94
CA ARG A 22 -4.47 -5.10 -14.19
C ARG A 22 -4.37 -4.13 -13.03
N ALA A 23 -4.13 -2.85 -13.32
CA ALA A 23 -4.30 -1.81 -12.32
C ALA A 23 -5.67 -2.00 -11.67
N PRO A 24 -5.80 -2.05 -10.33
CA PRO A 24 -7.09 -2.25 -9.69
C PRO A 24 -8.04 -1.13 -10.14
N GLU A 25 -9.05 -1.51 -10.92
CA GLU A 25 -10.04 -0.59 -11.46
C GLU A 25 -11.14 -0.43 -10.40
N GLY A 26 -11.38 0.78 -9.91
CA GLY A 26 -12.43 1.01 -8.91
C GLY A 26 -12.39 2.39 -8.25
N ALA A 27 -13.50 2.78 -7.64
CA ALA A 27 -13.61 4.04 -6.92
C ALA A 27 -12.65 4.08 -5.71
N GLU A 28 -12.58 2.99 -4.94
CA GLU A 28 -11.72 2.87 -3.75
C GLU A 28 -10.23 3.01 -4.08
N PHE A 29 -9.75 2.36 -5.15
CA PHE A 29 -8.35 2.48 -5.56
C PHE A 29 -8.01 3.93 -5.94
N ARG A 30 -8.83 4.56 -6.81
CA ARG A 30 -8.61 5.96 -7.22
C ARG A 30 -8.67 6.91 -6.03
N HIS A 31 -9.57 6.64 -5.09
CA HIS A 31 -9.73 7.41 -3.86
C HIS A 31 -8.47 7.34 -2.99
N LEU A 32 -8.03 6.13 -2.63
CA LEU A 32 -6.82 5.93 -1.83
C LEU A 32 -5.56 6.47 -2.54
N LEU A 33 -5.42 6.23 -3.84
CA LEU A 33 -4.30 6.76 -4.64
C LEU A 33 -4.29 8.29 -4.62
N GLY A 34 -5.44 8.93 -4.78
CA GLY A 34 -5.55 10.40 -4.73
C GLY A 34 -5.14 10.96 -3.38
N LYS A 35 -5.62 10.37 -2.28
CA LYS A 35 -5.26 10.77 -0.91
C LYS A 35 -3.78 10.56 -0.61
N ALA A 36 -3.23 9.42 -1.02
CA ALA A 36 -1.83 9.10 -0.81
C ALA A 36 -0.92 10.02 -1.62
N ARG A 37 -1.27 10.33 -2.88
CA ARG A 37 -0.55 11.27 -3.73
C ARG A 37 -0.54 12.69 -3.18
N ASP A 38 -1.68 13.19 -2.69
CA ASP A 38 -1.76 14.52 -2.10
C ASP A 38 -0.86 14.62 -0.85
N ALA A 39 -0.92 13.61 0.02
CA ALA A 39 -0.06 13.50 1.20
C ALA A 39 1.42 13.31 0.86
N ALA A 40 1.76 12.58 -0.21
CA ALA A 40 3.15 12.42 -0.67
C ALA A 40 3.76 13.76 -1.11
N ARG A 41 2.96 14.60 -1.79
CA ARG A 41 3.40 15.89 -2.33
C ARG A 41 3.39 17.02 -1.31
N ARG A 42 2.35 17.09 -0.47
CA ARG A 42 2.11 18.21 0.46
C ARG A 42 2.43 17.87 1.91
N GLY A 43 2.78 16.62 2.21
CA GLY A 43 3.22 16.18 3.52
C GLY A 43 2.08 16.10 4.55
N ARG A 44 2.43 16.41 5.81
CA ARG A 44 1.56 16.22 6.99
C ARG A 44 0.24 16.97 6.87
N ASP A 45 0.23 18.17 6.30
CA ASP A 45 -0.95 19.04 6.25
C ASP A 45 -2.07 18.43 5.39
N ALA A 46 -1.72 17.85 4.24
CA ALA A 46 -2.68 17.16 3.37
C ALA A 46 -3.15 15.82 3.95
N TRP A 47 -2.33 15.20 4.79
CA TRP A 47 -2.71 13.99 5.53
C TRP A 47 -3.64 14.32 6.69
N ASP A 48 -3.44 15.44 7.39
CA ASP A 48 -4.17 15.73 8.64
C ASP A 48 -5.63 16.15 8.44
N VAL A 49 -6.01 16.54 7.22
CA VAL A 49 -7.41 16.85 6.86
C VAL A 49 -8.23 15.64 6.42
N GLN A 50 -7.62 14.46 6.34
CA GLN A 50 -8.30 13.22 5.93
C GLN A 50 -9.13 12.61 7.07
N SER A 51 -10.07 11.73 6.75
CA SER A 51 -10.76 10.94 7.78
C SER A 51 -9.78 10.00 8.49
N THR A 52 -10.11 9.56 9.71
CA THR A 52 -9.23 8.69 10.51
C THR A 52 -8.82 7.41 9.77
N GLY A 53 -9.75 6.77 9.04
CA GLY A 53 -9.45 5.56 8.27
C GLY A 53 -8.49 5.83 7.11
N GLU A 54 -8.70 6.94 6.39
CA GLU A 54 -7.80 7.37 5.32
C GLU A 54 -6.41 7.71 5.85
N LYS A 55 -6.32 8.42 6.98
CA LYS A 55 -5.03 8.75 7.62
C LYS A 55 -4.21 7.50 7.90
N VAL A 56 -4.85 6.48 8.48
CA VAL A 56 -4.18 5.20 8.80
C VAL A 56 -3.72 4.52 7.50
N ALA A 57 -4.60 4.41 6.51
CA ALA A 57 -4.26 3.75 5.24
C ALA A 57 -3.14 4.48 4.48
N VAL A 58 -3.19 5.81 4.40
CA VAL A 58 -2.17 6.62 3.74
C VAL A 58 -0.84 6.53 4.48
N ALA A 59 -0.84 6.53 5.81
CA ALA A 59 0.39 6.37 6.58
C ALA A 59 1.06 4.99 6.33
N LEU A 60 0.27 3.93 6.15
CA LEU A 60 0.77 2.61 5.75
C LEU A 60 1.34 2.62 4.33
N VAL A 61 0.61 3.16 3.35
CA VAL A 61 1.04 3.26 1.94
C VAL A 61 2.35 4.05 1.80
N LEU A 62 2.47 5.18 2.50
CA LEU A 62 3.65 6.05 2.44
C LEU A 62 4.78 5.60 3.38
N ASN A 63 4.62 4.49 4.09
CA ASN A 63 5.55 3.97 5.10
C ASN A 63 5.96 5.07 6.12
N LYS A 64 4.98 5.73 6.73
CA LYS A 64 5.17 6.82 7.70
C LYS A 64 4.74 6.38 9.11
N PRO A 65 5.55 5.57 9.83
CA PRO A 65 5.19 5.10 11.17
C PRO A 65 5.04 6.24 12.18
N ALA A 66 5.74 7.36 12.00
CA ALA A 66 5.58 8.54 12.85
C ALA A 66 4.16 9.14 12.77
N TRP A 67 3.48 9.02 11.63
CA TRP A 67 2.11 9.53 11.45
C TRP A 67 1.09 8.63 12.16
N LEU A 68 1.30 7.31 12.14
CA LEU A 68 0.53 6.37 12.95
C LEU A 68 0.72 6.67 14.44
N LYS A 69 1.98 6.87 14.87
CA LYS A 69 2.30 7.17 16.26
C LYS A 69 1.66 8.48 16.74
N ALA A 70 1.56 9.49 15.88
CA ALA A 70 0.90 10.76 16.21
C ALA A 70 -0.62 10.63 16.42
N MET A 71 -1.22 9.50 16.04
CA MET A 71 -2.62 9.15 16.32
C MET A 71 -2.74 8.08 17.40
N ASP A 72 -1.64 7.74 18.08
CA ASP A 72 -1.53 6.66 19.06
C ASP A 72 -1.87 5.26 18.50
N TYR A 73 -1.70 5.04 17.20
CA TYR A 73 -1.81 3.71 16.60
C TYR A 73 -0.46 2.99 16.54
N SER A 74 -0.45 1.72 16.96
CA SER A 74 0.58 0.75 16.58
C SER A 74 0.39 0.29 15.12
N MET A 75 1.41 -0.39 14.59
CA MET A 75 1.32 -0.99 13.24
C MET A 75 0.20 -2.03 13.15
N VAL A 76 0.01 -2.84 14.20
CA VAL A 76 -1.01 -3.90 14.22
C VAL A 76 -2.40 -3.30 14.23
N GLU A 77 -2.65 -2.32 15.10
CA GLU A 77 -3.95 -1.63 15.17
C GLU A 77 -4.25 -0.88 13.85
N ALA A 78 -3.23 -0.32 13.20
CA ALA A 78 -3.37 0.33 11.90
C ALA A 78 -3.84 -0.66 10.80
N ILE A 79 -3.26 -1.86 10.77
CA ILE A 79 -3.64 -2.94 9.86
C ILE A 79 -5.09 -3.36 10.14
N GLU A 80 -5.45 -3.62 11.39
CA GLU A 80 -6.81 -3.98 11.78
C GLU A 80 -7.82 -2.89 11.39
N ARG A 81 -7.50 -1.62 11.65
CA ARG A 81 -8.38 -0.48 11.38
C ARG A 81 -8.62 -0.23 9.90
N THR A 82 -7.61 -0.49 9.07
CA THR A 82 -7.68 -0.31 7.61
C THR A 82 -8.65 -1.31 6.98
N GLY A 83 -8.67 -2.55 7.50
CA GLY A 83 -9.51 -3.62 6.97
C GLY A 83 -8.98 -4.25 5.68
N SER A 84 -9.41 -5.48 5.42
CA SER A 84 -8.86 -6.34 4.36
C SER A 84 -9.02 -5.78 2.95
N ALA A 85 -10.14 -5.11 2.65
CA ALA A 85 -10.41 -4.56 1.32
C ALA A 85 -9.39 -3.49 0.91
N TRP A 86 -9.09 -2.55 1.81
CA TRP A 86 -8.13 -1.48 1.54
C TRP A 86 -6.69 -1.99 1.58
N LEU A 87 -6.36 -2.90 2.50
CA LEU A 87 -5.03 -3.55 2.55
C LEU A 87 -4.70 -4.27 1.24
N ALA A 88 -5.68 -4.94 0.63
CA ALA A 88 -5.49 -5.62 -0.66
C ALA A 88 -5.17 -4.64 -1.81
N LEU A 89 -5.59 -3.38 -1.72
CA LEU A 89 -5.31 -2.35 -2.73
C LEU A 89 -3.94 -1.68 -2.55
N MET A 90 -3.41 -1.64 -1.33
CA MET A 90 -2.18 -0.90 -1.00
C MET A 90 -0.98 -1.25 -1.88
N PRO A 91 -0.67 -2.53 -2.18
CA PRO A 91 0.47 -2.86 -3.03
C PRO A 91 0.39 -2.22 -4.41
N ALA A 92 -0.82 -2.14 -4.99
CA ALA A 92 -1.02 -1.49 -6.28
C ALA A 92 -0.93 0.03 -6.20
N VAL A 93 -1.42 0.64 -5.13
CA VAL A 93 -1.26 2.09 -4.89
C VAL A 93 0.22 2.45 -4.76
N VAL A 94 0.98 1.67 -3.97
CA VAL A 94 2.43 1.88 -3.80
C VAL A 94 3.15 1.78 -5.14
N ARG A 95 2.82 0.79 -5.99
CA ARG A 95 3.38 0.70 -7.35
C ARG A 95 3.05 1.94 -8.18
N ALA A 96 1.78 2.35 -8.22
CA ALA A 96 1.36 3.52 -8.99
C ALA A 96 2.05 4.83 -8.56
N LEU A 97 2.32 5.01 -7.25
CA LEU A 97 3.05 6.16 -6.74
C LEU A 97 4.54 6.11 -7.12
N ARG A 98 5.18 4.93 -7.01
CA ARG A 98 6.59 4.73 -7.42
C ARG A 98 6.80 4.94 -8.91
N ASP A 99 5.91 4.38 -9.73
CA ASP A 99 5.97 4.52 -11.19
C ASP A 99 5.80 5.99 -11.62
N ALA A 100 5.07 6.77 -10.83
CA ALA A 100 4.92 8.22 -11.01
C ALA A 100 6.06 9.06 -10.40
N GLY A 101 7.03 8.44 -9.70
CA GLY A 101 8.12 9.14 -9.01
C GLY A 101 7.68 9.98 -7.81
N GLU A 102 6.55 9.62 -7.19
CA GLU A 102 5.95 10.36 -6.08
C GLU A 102 6.42 9.86 -4.70
N ILE A 103 6.96 8.63 -4.63
CA ILE A 103 7.58 8.01 -3.45
C ILE A 103 8.75 7.10 -3.84
#